data_AF-A0A1Y5PKX1-F1
#
_entry.id   AF-A0A1Y5PKX1-F1
#
_cell.length_a   1.000
_cell.length_b   1.000
_cell.length_c   1.000
_cell.angle_alpha   90.00
_cell.angle_beta   90.00
_cell.angle_gamma   90.00
#
_symmetry.space_group_name_H-M   'P 1'
#
loop_
_entity.id
_entity.type
_entity.pdbx_description
1 polymer ?
#
loop_
_entity_poly.entity_id
_entity_poly.type
_entity_poly.pdbx_seq_one_letter_code
_entity_poly.pdbx_strand_id
1 'polypeptide(L)'
;MLPTMSLHLKLKHYQRRGAGTRRGAPRASTVVALTGVAVAVTAAVGAPVGHATIVGGLAAFTDGSGTPAVSSSPVGPFSSADLAGSLLSAEQAAALTGATGAMQVRGPAAGFLNTAKDISDRHCASPWGPGEAESYTDNAYTGLAVSTASDSVAGSEHTITQAVIGFADEGSLRRYKSRIAGQWRDCATRTITYSPPDNPSATQFWQLGTADSNPERTMMIMSQHVSGADWGCERGFASTTSNIAIDVLVCGRDPKGQASQAIRVITGQVPG
;
A
#
# COMPACT_ATOMS: atom_id res chain seq x y z
N MET A 1 31.31 -47.97 -0.91
CA MET A 1 30.43 -48.25 -2.06
C MET A 1 28.99 -48.23 -1.59
N LEU A 2 28.25 -47.18 -1.93
CA LEU A 2 26.77 -47.06 -1.94
C LEU A 2 26.46 -45.75 -2.70
N PRO A 3 25.36 -45.66 -3.48
CA PRO A 3 25.36 -44.81 -4.67
C PRO A 3 24.83 -43.39 -4.47
N THR A 4 25.40 -42.46 -5.23
CA THR A 4 24.94 -41.09 -5.45
C THR A 4 23.66 -41.07 -6.29
N MET A 5 22.56 -40.50 -5.78
CA MET A 5 21.36 -40.22 -6.60
C MET A 5 21.42 -38.81 -7.17
N SER A 6 21.87 -38.69 -8.44
CA SER A 6 21.88 -37.42 -9.18
C SER A 6 20.46 -37.05 -9.66
N LEU A 7 19.81 -36.10 -8.97
CA LEU A 7 18.50 -35.59 -9.34
C LEU A 7 18.59 -34.70 -10.60
N HIS A 8 18.20 -35.26 -11.76
CA HIS A 8 18.22 -34.54 -13.03
C HIS A 8 16.96 -33.66 -13.20
N LEU A 9 17.07 -32.35 -12.94
CA LEU A 9 16.05 -31.39 -13.34
C LEU A 9 16.06 -31.19 -14.86
N LYS A 10 14.98 -31.60 -15.54
CA LYS A 10 14.74 -31.26 -16.94
C LYS A 10 14.18 -29.83 -17.05
N LEU A 11 15.02 -28.89 -17.48
CA LEU A 11 14.55 -27.61 -18.02
C LEU A 11 13.69 -27.84 -19.26
N LYS A 12 12.40 -27.50 -19.21
CA LYS A 12 11.55 -27.42 -20.42
C LYS A 12 11.79 -26.07 -21.10
N HIS A 13 12.39 -26.10 -22.28
CA HIS A 13 12.51 -24.92 -23.14
C HIS A 13 11.12 -24.45 -23.61
N TYR A 14 10.74 -23.22 -23.25
CA TYR A 14 9.59 -22.54 -23.85
C TYR A 14 10.04 -21.87 -25.16
N GLN A 15 9.71 -22.47 -26.31
CA GLN A 15 10.07 -21.92 -27.61
C GLN A 15 9.20 -20.71 -27.98
N ARG A 16 9.87 -19.60 -28.32
CA ARG A 16 9.25 -18.48 -29.03
C ARG A 16 8.68 -18.95 -30.38
N ARG A 17 7.45 -18.56 -30.69
CA ARG A 17 6.99 -18.36 -32.08
C ARG A 17 6.84 -16.86 -32.33
N GLY A 18 7.22 -16.41 -33.51
CA GLY A 18 7.14 -14.99 -33.88
C GLY A 18 6.66 -14.80 -35.32
N ALA A 19 6.70 -13.52 -35.72
CA ALA A 19 6.49 -13.00 -37.08
C ALA A 19 5.06 -13.01 -37.64
N GLY A 20 4.45 -11.81 -37.62
CA GLY A 20 3.37 -11.40 -38.53
C GLY A 20 3.51 -9.91 -38.84
N THR A 21 4.22 -9.57 -39.92
CA THR A 21 4.54 -8.17 -40.30
C THR A 21 3.66 -7.66 -41.45
N ARG A 22 3.22 -6.39 -41.37
CA ARG A 22 3.02 -5.39 -42.46
C ARG A 22 2.48 -4.10 -41.81
N ARG A 23 3.29 -3.04 -41.67
CA ARG A 23 3.54 -1.95 -42.66
C ARG A 23 2.26 -1.18 -43.06
N GLY A 24 2.17 0.09 -42.64
CA GLY A 24 1.14 1.04 -43.11
C GLY A 24 1.16 2.39 -42.38
N ALA A 25 1.88 3.36 -42.93
CA ALA A 25 1.82 4.80 -42.61
C ALA A 25 2.28 5.55 -43.90
N PRO A 26 2.06 6.88 -44.09
CA PRO A 26 1.59 7.89 -43.13
C PRO A 26 0.56 8.92 -43.70
N ARG A 27 0.31 9.99 -42.92
CA ARG A 27 0.04 11.40 -43.30
C ARG A 27 -1.36 12.02 -43.10
N ALA A 28 -1.24 13.30 -42.71
CA ALA A 28 -2.08 14.48 -43.01
C ALA A 28 -3.22 14.84 -42.05
N SER A 29 -3.00 15.96 -41.37
CA SER A 29 -3.96 16.77 -40.62
C SER A 29 -5.03 17.39 -41.53
N THR A 30 -6.24 17.57 -41.00
CA THR A 30 -7.13 18.66 -41.42
C THR A 30 -7.83 19.25 -40.19
N VAL A 31 -7.62 20.55 -39.96
CA VAL A 31 -8.44 21.36 -39.04
C VAL A 31 -9.66 21.84 -39.81
N VAL A 32 -10.85 21.70 -39.25
CA VAL A 32 -12.07 22.37 -39.73
C VAL A 32 -12.74 23.04 -38.54
N ALA A 33 -13.13 24.30 -38.71
CA ALA A 33 -13.74 25.12 -37.68
C ALA A 33 -15.00 25.81 -38.21
N LEU A 34 -15.84 26.26 -37.27
CA LEU A 34 -16.90 27.28 -37.39
C LEU A 34 -18.20 26.93 -38.16
N THR A 35 -19.29 26.97 -37.41
CA THR A 35 -20.47 27.85 -37.60
C THR A 35 -21.25 27.80 -36.27
N GLY A 36 -21.61 28.91 -35.61
CA GLY A 36 -22.68 29.85 -35.96
C GLY A 36 -23.99 29.35 -35.33
N VAL A 37 -24.77 30.09 -34.52
CA VAL A 37 -25.29 31.46 -34.72
C VAL A 37 -25.81 32.10 -33.41
N ALA A 38 -25.74 33.45 -33.33
CA ALA A 38 -26.48 34.48 -32.54
C ALA A 38 -27.27 34.09 -31.26
N VAL A 39 -27.11 34.75 -30.09
CA VAL A 39 -27.28 36.19 -29.73
C VAL A 39 -28.74 36.66 -29.65
N ALA A 40 -29.16 37.07 -28.45
CA ALA A 40 -30.22 38.04 -28.19
C ALA A 40 -29.78 38.97 -27.03
N VAL A 41 -30.07 40.26 -27.14
CA VAL A 41 -29.59 41.35 -26.26
C VAL A 41 -30.80 42.10 -25.66
N THR A 42 -30.55 42.99 -24.70
CA THR A 42 -31.44 44.04 -24.10
C THR A 42 -32.21 43.62 -22.84
N ALA A 43 -32.38 44.48 -21.81
CA ALA A 43 -31.78 45.79 -21.51
C ALA A 43 -31.81 46.07 -19.98
N ALA A 44 -31.09 47.12 -19.53
CA ALA A 44 -30.91 47.44 -18.12
C ALA A 44 -31.69 48.70 -17.66
N VAL A 45 -32.31 48.61 -16.49
CA VAL A 45 -32.73 49.68 -15.54
C VAL A 45 -32.83 49.01 -14.15
N GLY A 46 -32.48 49.58 -13.00
CA GLY A 46 -31.83 50.86 -12.64
C GLY A 46 -31.66 50.93 -11.10
N ALA A 47 -30.84 51.85 -10.58
CA ALA A 47 -30.54 51.95 -9.13
C ALA A 47 -31.34 53.05 -8.42
N PRO A 48 -31.54 52.91 -7.09
CA PRO A 48 -31.25 54.04 -6.20
C PRO A 48 -30.37 53.67 -4.99
N VAL A 49 -29.65 54.68 -4.49
CA VAL A 49 -28.72 54.59 -3.35
C VAL A 49 -29.48 54.68 -2.02
N GLY A 50 -29.29 53.69 -1.13
CA GLY A 50 -29.77 53.74 0.26
C GLY A 50 -28.62 53.97 1.23
N HIS A 51 -28.61 55.12 1.92
CA HIS A 51 -27.68 55.37 3.04
C HIS A 51 -28.21 54.72 4.31
N ALA A 52 -27.51 53.71 4.83
CA ALA A 52 -27.84 53.07 6.11
C ALA A 52 -26.90 53.60 7.22
N THR A 53 -27.45 54.38 8.15
CA THR A 53 -26.75 54.79 9.37
C THR A 53 -26.70 53.62 10.36
N ILE A 54 -25.52 53.05 10.59
CA ILE A 54 -25.33 52.03 11.62
C ILE A 54 -25.23 52.71 12.99
N VAL A 55 -26.27 52.56 13.80
CA VAL A 55 -26.25 52.93 15.22
C VAL A 55 -25.44 51.88 15.98
N GLY A 56 -24.42 52.32 16.73
CA GLY A 56 -23.54 51.42 17.48
C GLY A 56 -24.25 50.77 18.67
N GLY A 57 -24.33 49.44 18.65
CA GLY A 57 -24.63 48.63 19.83
C GLY A 57 -23.37 47.93 20.32
N LEU A 58 -22.93 48.20 21.55
CA LEU A 58 -21.91 47.39 22.22
C LEU A 58 -22.51 46.02 22.57
N ALA A 59 -22.28 45.03 21.70
CA ALA A 59 -22.40 43.63 22.12
C ALA A 59 -21.15 43.29 22.94
N ALA A 60 -21.34 42.99 24.23
CA ALA A 60 -20.26 42.50 25.08
C ALA A 60 -19.83 41.12 24.56
N PHE A 61 -18.59 41.00 24.09
CA PHE A 61 -17.98 39.71 23.80
C PHE A 61 -17.77 38.98 25.12
N THR A 62 -18.66 38.05 25.46
CA THR A 62 -18.33 37.00 26.43
C THR A 62 -17.29 36.11 25.78
N ASP A 63 -16.09 36.08 26.34
CA ASP A 63 -14.93 35.37 25.82
C ASP A 63 -15.09 33.85 26.03
N GLY A 64 -16.03 33.28 25.27
CA GLY A 64 -16.31 31.85 25.19
C GLY A 64 -15.26 31.14 24.34
N SER A 65 -13.98 31.29 24.69
CA SER A 65 -12.85 30.55 24.12
C SER A 65 -12.83 29.08 24.59
N GLY A 66 -14.00 28.44 24.51
CA GLY A 66 -14.14 26.99 24.55
C GLY A 66 -13.59 26.41 23.25
N THR A 67 -12.28 26.21 23.20
CA THR A 67 -11.66 25.32 22.22
C THR A 67 -12.44 24.00 22.25
N PRO A 68 -12.94 23.48 21.12
CA PRO A 68 -13.54 22.15 21.11
C PRO A 68 -12.50 21.16 21.63
N ALA A 69 -12.74 20.62 22.82
CA ALA A 69 -11.93 19.52 23.33
C ALA A 69 -12.14 18.37 22.36
N VAL A 70 -11.15 18.13 21.51
CA VAL A 70 -11.08 16.90 20.72
C VAL A 70 -10.92 15.80 21.75
N SER A 71 -12.02 15.14 22.09
CA SER A 71 -12.02 13.93 22.92
C SER A 71 -11.35 12.81 22.15
N SER A 72 -10.01 12.84 22.13
CA SER A 72 -9.19 11.67 21.85
C SER A 72 -9.40 10.69 23.00
N SER A 73 -10.43 9.85 22.90
CA SER A 73 -10.48 8.61 23.65
C SER A 73 -9.13 7.91 23.44
N PRO A 74 -8.35 7.61 24.47
CA PRO A 74 -7.08 6.92 24.29
C PRO A 74 -7.38 5.49 23.89
N VAL A 75 -7.39 5.20 22.59
CA VAL A 75 -7.41 3.82 22.12
C VAL A 75 -5.97 3.30 22.21
N GLY A 76 -5.78 2.25 23.00
CA GLY A 76 -4.47 1.71 23.30
C GLY A 76 -3.79 2.32 24.55
N PRO A 77 -2.57 1.87 24.91
CA PRO A 77 -1.66 1.01 24.12
C PRO A 77 -2.25 -0.37 23.78
N PHE A 78 -1.97 -0.86 22.57
CA PHE A 78 -2.40 -2.20 22.14
C PHE A 78 -1.30 -3.21 22.39
N SER A 79 -1.63 -4.38 22.95
CA SER A 79 -0.68 -5.47 23.05
C SER A 79 -0.58 -6.25 21.73
N SER A 80 0.54 -6.95 21.52
CA SER A 80 0.67 -7.90 20.40
C SER A 80 -0.40 -8.98 20.38
N ALA A 81 -1.00 -9.33 21.54
CA ALA A 81 -2.08 -10.32 21.61
C ALA A 81 -3.40 -9.75 21.07
N ASP A 82 -3.70 -8.48 21.35
CA ASP A 82 -4.92 -7.81 20.86
C ASP A 82 -4.89 -7.70 19.33
N LEU A 83 -3.73 -7.32 18.77
CA LEU A 83 -3.54 -7.14 17.34
C LEU A 83 -3.46 -8.46 16.56
N ALA A 84 -3.08 -9.55 17.22
CA ALA A 84 -3.00 -10.88 16.60
C ALA A 84 -4.36 -11.40 16.14
N GLY A 85 -5.45 -11.05 16.83
CA GLY A 85 -6.83 -11.39 16.44
C GLY A 85 -7.32 -10.66 15.19
N SER A 86 -6.61 -9.62 14.75
CA SER A 86 -6.98 -8.78 13.60
C SER A 86 -6.38 -9.23 12.26
N LEU A 87 -5.50 -10.23 12.29
CA LEU A 87 -4.86 -10.77 11.08
C LEU A 87 -5.82 -11.67 10.30
N LEU A 88 -5.66 -11.69 8.98
CA LEU A 88 -6.44 -12.56 8.08
C LEU A 88 -6.24 -14.04 8.44
N SER A 89 -7.33 -14.80 8.46
CA SER A 89 -7.31 -16.26 8.52
C SER A 89 -6.83 -16.90 7.20
N ALA A 90 -6.58 -18.20 7.23
CA ALA A 90 -6.23 -18.97 6.02
C ALA A 90 -7.30 -18.87 4.93
N GLU A 91 -8.58 -18.93 5.33
CA GLU A 91 -9.74 -18.86 4.44
C GLU A 91 -9.91 -17.47 3.85
N GLN A 92 -9.70 -16.42 4.65
CA GLN A 92 -9.73 -15.03 4.18
C GLN A 92 -8.58 -14.76 3.19
N ALA A 93 -7.37 -15.25 3.49
CA ALA A 93 -6.23 -15.14 2.58
C ALA A 93 -6.47 -15.87 1.25
N ALA A 94 -7.02 -17.09 1.30
CA ALA A 94 -7.35 -17.88 0.11
C ALA A 94 -8.41 -17.17 -0.76
N ALA A 95 -9.47 -16.64 -0.14
CA ALA A 95 -10.50 -15.89 -0.84
C ALA A 95 -9.98 -14.59 -1.48
N LEU A 96 -9.07 -13.88 -0.82
CA LEU A 96 -8.45 -12.64 -1.32
C LEU A 96 -7.46 -12.87 -2.46
N THR A 97 -6.70 -13.97 -2.42
CA THR A 97 -5.73 -14.32 -3.48
C THR A 97 -6.34 -15.06 -4.67
N GLY A 98 -7.50 -15.71 -4.48
CA GLY A 98 -8.06 -16.64 -5.45
C GLY A 98 -7.44 -18.04 -5.40
N ALA A 99 -6.68 -18.35 -4.35
CA ALA A 99 -6.08 -19.68 -4.16
C ALA A 99 -7.17 -20.76 -4.05
N THR A 100 -7.08 -21.79 -4.88
CA THR A 100 -7.99 -22.95 -4.88
C THR A 100 -7.55 -24.04 -3.89
N GLY A 101 -6.29 -24.00 -3.44
CA GLY A 101 -5.75 -24.85 -2.38
C GLY A 101 -5.78 -24.16 -1.02
N ALA A 102 -5.65 -24.95 0.05
CA ALA A 102 -5.62 -24.42 1.41
C ALA A 102 -4.31 -23.64 1.68
N MET A 103 -4.43 -22.35 1.99
CA MET A 103 -3.29 -21.54 2.44
C MET A 103 -2.88 -21.93 3.86
N GLN A 104 -1.57 -22.00 4.11
CA GLN A 104 -0.99 -22.27 5.42
C GLN A 104 -0.51 -20.96 6.05
N VAL A 105 -0.98 -20.65 7.25
CA VAL A 105 -0.58 -19.45 8.01
C VAL A 105 0.61 -19.76 8.91
N ARG A 106 1.62 -18.88 8.88
CA ARG A 106 2.78 -18.87 9.79
C ARG A 106 2.74 -17.60 10.63
N GLY A 107 2.97 -17.74 11.93
CA GLY A 107 2.69 -16.70 12.92
C GLY A 107 1.32 -16.93 13.60
N PRO A 108 0.76 -15.94 14.31
CA PRO A 108 1.29 -14.59 14.49
C PRO A 108 2.61 -14.57 15.27
N ALA A 109 3.53 -13.69 14.86
CA ALA A 109 4.75 -13.37 15.59
C ALA A 109 4.68 -11.93 16.13
N ALA A 110 5.16 -11.72 17.36
CA ALA A 110 5.27 -10.40 18.00
C ALA A 110 6.60 -9.70 17.67
N GLY A 111 7.19 -10.01 16.51
CA GLY A 111 8.50 -9.51 16.07
C GLY A 111 8.45 -9.10 14.60
N PHE A 112 9.20 -8.04 14.27
CA PHE A 112 9.31 -7.53 12.90
C PHE A 112 10.02 -8.52 11.97
N LEU A 113 9.74 -8.36 10.67
CA LEU A 113 10.54 -8.98 9.62
C LEU A 113 11.91 -8.30 9.53
N ASN A 114 12.87 -9.02 8.95
CA ASN A 114 14.23 -8.53 8.72
C ASN A 114 14.73 -9.06 7.38
N THR A 115 13.95 -8.85 6.32
CA THR A 115 14.30 -9.22 4.94
C THR A 115 14.92 -8.05 4.18
N ALA A 116 14.76 -6.81 4.69
CA ALA A 116 15.42 -5.63 4.15
C ALA A 116 16.97 -5.70 4.18
N LYS A 117 17.55 -6.57 5.03
CA LYS A 117 19.00 -6.88 5.01
C LYS A 117 19.47 -7.55 3.70
N ASP A 118 18.56 -8.17 2.94
CA ASP A 118 18.84 -8.96 1.75
C ASP A 118 18.59 -8.19 0.44
N ILE A 119 18.22 -6.90 0.52
CA ILE A 119 18.08 -6.00 -0.64
C ILE A 119 19.23 -5.00 -0.78
N SER A 120 19.47 -4.55 -2.01
CA SER A 120 20.59 -3.64 -2.34
C SER A 120 20.48 -2.22 -1.77
N ASP A 121 19.30 -1.78 -1.35
CA ASP A 121 19.12 -0.48 -0.69
C ASP A 121 18.13 -0.58 0.47
N ARG A 122 18.68 -0.56 1.68
CA ARG A 122 17.96 -0.60 2.95
C ARG A 122 17.06 0.62 3.18
N HIS A 123 17.28 1.74 2.48
CA HIS A 123 16.33 2.86 2.48
C HIS A 123 14.94 2.44 1.97
N CYS A 124 14.90 1.44 1.08
CA CYS A 124 13.66 0.89 0.53
C CYS A 124 13.03 -0.23 1.38
N ALA A 125 13.40 -0.40 2.65
CA ALA A 125 12.82 -1.41 3.54
C ALA A 125 11.28 -1.34 3.63
N SER A 126 10.70 -0.14 3.84
CA SER A 126 9.24 0.03 3.92
C SER A 126 8.51 -0.26 2.61
N PRO A 127 8.92 0.28 1.44
CA PRO A 127 8.31 -0.08 0.16
C PRO A 127 8.66 -1.51 -0.31
N TRP A 128 9.64 -2.18 0.29
CA TRP A 128 9.96 -3.59 0.04
C TRP A 128 9.00 -4.54 0.76
N GLY A 129 8.90 -4.46 2.09
CA GLY A 129 8.18 -5.43 2.91
C GLY A 129 7.27 -4.80 3.97
N PRO A 130 6.23 -5.51 4.41
CA PRO A 130 5.41 -5.09 5.54
C PRO A 130 6.12 -5.41 6.85
N GLY A 131 6.05 -4.53 7.85
CA GLY A 131 6.62 -4.83 9.17
C GLY A 131 8.14 -5.08 9.18
N GLU A 132 8.90 -4.50 8.25
CA GLU A 132 10.37 -4.59 8.24
C GLU A 132 10.99 -3.76 9.38
N ALA A 133 11.81 -4.38 10.23
CA ALA A 133 12.38 -3.78 11.45
C ALA A 133 13.09 -2.44 11.20
N GLU A 134 13.75 -2.32 10.04
CA GLU A 134 14.47 -1.12 9.60
C GLU A 134 13.55 0.09 9.38
N SER A 135 12.25 -0.14 9.18
CA SER A 135 11.24 0.91 9.02
C SER A 135 10.77 1.49 10.36
N TYR A 136 10.85 0.71 11.46
CA TYR A 136 10.22 0.99 12.77
C TYR A 136 11.24 1.35 13.87
N THR A 137 12.33 2.05 13.51
CA THR A 137 13.48 2.34 14.38
C THR A 137 13.25 3.38 15.48
N ASP A 138 12.13 4.10 15.47
CA ASP A 138 11.76 5.11 16.47
C ASP A 138 11.07 4.54 17.72
N ASN A 139 10.80 3.23 17.76
CA ASN A 139 10.18 2.52 18.90
C ASN A 139 8.86 3.14 19.40
N ALA A 140 8.15 3.89 18.57
CA ALA A 140 6.89 4.57 18.92
C ALA A 140 5.66 3.64 18.83
N TYR A 141 5.88 2.33 18.74
CA TYR A 141 4.87 1.28 18.69
C TYR A 141 4.67 0.65 20.08
N THR A 142 3.46 0.16 20.34
CA THR A 142 3.04 -0.44 21.62
C THR A 142 2.86 -1.96 21.51
N GLY A 143 2.54 -2.44 20.32
CA GLY A 143 2.45 -3.86 20.01
C GLY A 143 2.48 -4.07 18.50
N LEU A 144 2.80 -5.30 18.09
CA LEU A 144 2.71 -5.74 16.70
C LEU A 144 2.32 -7.22 16.60
N ALA A 145 1.67 -7.57 15.49
CA ALA A 145 1.45 -8.96 15.10
C ALA A 145 1.74 -9.11 13.60
N VAL A 146 2.57 -10.09 13.24
CA VAL A 146 2.98 -10.37 11.86
C VAL A 146 2.63 -11.81 11.49
N SER A 147 2.08 -12.04 10.30
CA SER A 147 1.90 -13.39 9.75
C SER A 147 2.09 -13.45 8.24
N THR A 148 2.39 -14.65 7.74
CA THR A 148 2.41 -14.96 6.31
C THR A 148 1.50 -16.15 6.04
N ALA A 149 0.55 -15.99 5.11
CA ALA A 149 -0.22 -17.08 4.52
C ALA A 149 0.39 -17.43 3.15
N SER A 150 0.65 -18.71 2.88
CA SER A 150 1.06 -19.17 1.54
C SER A 150 0.42 -20.50 1.16
N ASP A 151 0.12 -20.72 -0.11
CA ASP A 151 -0.45 -21.98 -0.63
C ASP A 151 0.57 -23.13 -0.72
N SER A 152 1.86 -22.81 -0.71
CA SER A 152 2.95 -23.81 -0.65
C SER A 152 4.14 -23.30 0.16
N VAL A 153 5.02 -24.22 0.57
CA VAL A 153 6.30 -23.90 1.23
C VAL A 153 7.41 -23.60 0.23
N ALA A 154 7.34 -24.16 -0.98
CA ALA A 154 8.37 -24.10 -2.00
C ALA A 154 7.73 -23.81 -3.37
N GLY A 155 7.94 -22.61 -3.89
CA GLY A 155 7.23 -22.14 -5.09
C GLY A 155 5.74 -21.94 -4.80
N SER A 156 5.42 -20.94 -3.97
CA SER A 156 4.03 -20.54 -3.71
C SER A 156 3.51 -19.75 -4.91
N GLU A 157 2.26 -20.00 -5.32
CA GLU A 157 1.59 -19.23 -6.38
C GLU A 157 0.75 -18.07 -5.80
N HIS A 158 0.46 -18.13 -4.49
CA HIS A 158 -0.29 -17.12 -3.76
C HIS A 158 0.32 -16.93 -2.36
N THR A 159 0.80 -15.72 -2.05
CA THR A 159 1.31 -15.38 -0.71
C THR A 159 0.72 -14.07 -0.23
N ILE A 160 0.29 -14.01 1.03
CA ILE A 160 -0.01 -12.74 1.73
C ILE A 160 0.89 -12.66 2.95
N THR A 161 1.68 -11.61 3.05
CA THR A 161 2.34 -11.22 4.30
C THR A 161 1.66 -9.97 4.85
N GLN A 162 1.38 -9.96 6.15
CA GLN A 162 0.62 -8.93 6.82
C GLN A 162 1.23 -8.62 8.18
N ALA A 163 1.18 -7.35 8.55
CA ALA A 163 1.54 -6.84 9.86
C ALA A 163 0.49 -5.84 10.34
N VAL A 164 0.10 -5.95 11.61
CA VAL A 164 -0.74 -4.96 12.30
C VAL A 164 0.07 -4.40 13.46
N ILE A 165 0.21 -3.07 13.52
CA ILE A 165 1.10 -2.39 14.47
C ILE A 165 0.33 -1.29 15.19
N GLY A 166 0.23 -1.39 16.52
CA GLY A 166 -0.34 -0.35 17.37
C GLY A 166 0.72 0.70 17.69
N PHE A 167 0.39 1.98 17.58
CA PHE A 167 1.25 3.09 17.97
C PHE A 167 0.87 3.63 19.36
N ALA A 168 1.78 4.37 20.00
CA ALA A 168 1.52 5.01 21.29
C ALA A 168 0.40 6.07 21.21
N ASP A 169 0.29 6.75 20.07
CA ASP A 169 -0.67 7.83 19.80
C ASP A 169 -0.83 8.08 18.30
N GLU A 170 -1.91 8.78 17.90
CA GLU A 170 -2.13 9.19 16.50
C GLU A 170 -0.98 10.00 15.90
N GLY A 171 -0.33 10.86 16.71
CA GLY A 171 0.79 11.68 16.28
C GLY A 171 2.02 10.84 15.92
N SER A 172 2.29 9.78 16.69
CA SER A 172 3.32 8.78 16.39
C SER A 172 3.05 8.05 15.08
N LEU A 173 1.83 7.54 14.87
CA LEU A 173 1.43 6.93 13.60
C LEU A 173 1.51 7.93 12.42
N ARG A 174 1.08 9.18 12.62
CA ARG A 174 1.15 10.24 11.61
C ARG A 174 2.59 10.59 11.23
N ARG A 175 3.53 10.63 12.18
CA ARG A 175 4.97 10.83 11.92
C ARG A 175 5.55 9.65 11.15
N TYR A 176 5.27 8.41 11.59
CA TYR A 176 5.69 7.19 10.89
C TYR A 176 5.23 7.18 9.43
N LYS A 177 3.93 7.40 9.21
CA LYS A 177 3.30 7.44 7.89
C LYS A 177 3.89 8.52 6.99
N SER A 178 4.15 9.72 7.51
CA SER A 178 4.80 10.79 6.76
C SER A 178 6.22 10.42 6.31
N ARG A 179 6.98 9.73 7.19
CA ARG A 179 8.32 9.21 6.88
C ARG A 179 8.27 8.18 5.75
N ILE A 180 7.43 7.14 5.88
CA ILE A 180 7.38 6.08 4.87
C ILE A 180 6.78 6.57 3.54
N ALA A 181 5.85 7.54 3.55
CA ALA A 181 5.40 8.22 2.34
C ALA A 181 6.51 9.02 1.63
N GLY A 182 7.59 9.38 2.33
CA GLY A 182 8.86 9.83 1.72
C GLY A 182 9.58 8.68 1.03
N GLN A 183 9.98 7.67 1.80
CA GLN A 183 10.71 6.48 1.32
C GLN A 183 10.04 5.82 0.11
N TRP A 184 8.71 5.68 0.11
CA TRP A 184 7.96 5.10 -1.00
C TRP A 184 8.08 5.92 -2.29
N ARG A 185 8.10 7.26 -2.21
CA ARG A 185 8.35 8.13 -3.37
C ARG A 185 9.80 8.09 -3.82
N ASP A 186 10.74 8.04 -2.87
CA ASP A 186 12.19 7.99 -3.15
C ASP A 186 12.65 6.61 -3.68
N CYS A 187 11.83 5.58 -3.49
CA CYS A 187 12.00 4.23 -4.04
C CYS A 187 11.11 3.94 -5.26
N ALA A 188 10.10 4.77 -5.55
CA ALA A 188 9.19 4.55 -6.67
C ALA A 188 9.95 4.50 -8.02
N THR A 189 9.49 3.64 -8.93
CA THR A 189 10.08 3.41 -10.26
C THR A 189 11.53 2.93 -10.29
N ARG A 190 12.16 2.65 -9.14
CA ARG A 190 13.52 2.09 -9.06
C ARG A 190 13.49 0.56 -9.12
N THR A 191 14.56 -0.01 -9.66
CA THR A 191 14.84 -1.45 -9.53
C THR A 191 15.66 -1.70 -8.27
N ILE A 192 15.24 -2.66 -7.45
CA ILE A 192 15.93 -3.14 -6.26
C ILE A 192 16.43 -4.55 -6.52
N THR A 193 17.66 -4.84 -6.12
CA THR A 193 18.24 -6.18 -6.22
C THR A 193 18.00 -6.92 -4.91
N TYR A 194 17.35 -8.08 -4.96
CA TYR A 194 17.16 -8.99 -3.82
C TYR A 194 18.07 -10.21 -3.97
N SER A 195 18.81 -10.54 -2.92
CA SER A 195 19.74 -11.67 -2.88
C SER A 195 19.24 -12.69 -1.84
N PRO A 196 18.57 -13.80 -2.25
CA PRO A 196 18.00 -14.75 -1.31
C PRO A 196 19.07 -15.31 -0.35
N PRO A 197 18.85 -15.34 0.98
CA PRO A 197 19.87 -15.74 1.94
C PRO A 197 20.33 -17.20 1.75
N ASP A 198 19.41 -18.10 1.40
CA ASP A 198 19.71 -19.53 1.16
C ASP A 198 20.32 -19.81 -0.22
N ASN A 199 20.24 -18.85 -1.14
CA ASN A 199 20.88 -18.93 -2.45
C ASN A 199 21.20 -17.53 -3.01
N PRO A 200 22.29 -16.89 -2.56
CA PRO A 200 22.64 -15.53 -2.99
C PRO A 200 22.91 -15.41 -4.49
N SER A 201 23.23 -16.53 -5.16
CA SER A 201 23.44 -16.59 -6.61
C SER A 201 22.15 -16.54 -7.43
N ALA A 202 20.99 -16.80 -6.81
CA ALA A 202 19.67 -16.66 -7.41
C ALA A 202 19.10 -15.23 -7.24
N THR A 203 19.96 -14.23 -7.48
CA THR A 203 19.62 -12.82 -7.37
C THR A 203 18.42 -12.44 -8.24
N GLN A 204 17.49 -11.66 -7.70
CA GLN A 204 16.29 -11.19 -8.38
C GLN A 204 16.31 -9.66 -8.51
N PHE A 205 15.83 -9.15 -9.65
CA PHE A 205 15.69 -7.71 -9.90
C PHE A 205 14.21 -7.32 -9.81
N TRP A 206 13.84 -6.68 -8.70
CA TRP A 206 12.48 -6.26 -8.41
C TRP A 206 12.27 -4.81 -8.84
N GLN A 207 11.40 -4.60 -9.82
CA GLN A 207 11.00 -3.29 -10.28
C GLN A 207 9.86 -2.77 -9.39
N LEU A 208 10.10 -1.68 -8.66
CA LEU A 208 9.07 -0.98 -7.89
C LEU A 208 8.23 -0.08 -8.81
N GLY A 209 6.93 -0.03 -8.57
CA GLY A 209 5.97 0.80 -9.28
C GLY A 209 5.91 2.24 -8.76
N THR A 210 4.79 2.91 -9.02
CA THR A 210 4.44 4.20 -8.39
C THR A 210 4.01 4.00 -6.94
N ALA A 211 4.18 5.06 -6.13
CA ALA A 211 3.63 5.13 -4.78
C ALA A 211 2.29 5.89 -4.83
N ASP A 212 1.21 5.15 -5.00
CA ASP A 212 -0.14 5.71 -5.14
C ASP A 212 -0.82 5.85 -3.76
N SER A 213 -1.74 6.80 -3.62
CA SER A 213 -2.49 7.02 -2.38
C SER A 213 -3.97 7.27 -2.68
N ASN A 214 -4.86 6.84 -1.78
CA ASN A 214 -6.27 7.22 -1.87
C ASN A 214 -6.47 8.73 -1.62
N PRO A 215 -7.61 9.33 -2.01
CA PRO A 215 -7.87 10.76 -1.83
C PRO A 215 -7.76 11.24 -0.38
N GLU A 216 -8.19 10.40 0.57
CA GLU A 216 -8.13 10.65 2.01
C GLU A 216 -6.69 10.51 2.58
N ARG A 217 -5.76 10.02 1.75
CA ARG A 217 -4.37 9.68 2.09
C ARG A 217 -4.25 8.71 3.27
N THR A 218 -5.29 7.95 3.60
CA THR A 218 -5.29 6.94 4.67
C THR A 218 -4.67 5.62 4.25
N MET A 219 -4.52 5.38 2.95
CA MET A 219 -3.97 4.17 2.34
C MET A 219 -2.96 4.54 1.24
N MET A 220 -1.87 3.78 1.14
CA MET A 220 -0.87 3.84 0.09
C MET A 220 -0.71 2.46 -0.55
N ILE A 221 -0.54 2.42 -1.88
CA ILE A 221 -0.37 1.18 -2.67
C ILE A 221 0.87 1.32 -3.56
N MET A 222 1.60 0.23 -3.76
CA MET A 222 2.73 0.15 -4.70
C MET A 222 2.81 -1.27 -5.30
N SER A 223 2.95 -1.37 -6.61
CA SER A 223 3.24 -2.67 -7.25
C SER A 223 4.75 -2.95 -7.25
N GLN A 224 5.11 -4.23 -7.29
CA GLN A 224 6.47 -4.74 -7.37
C GLN A 224 6.48 -5.89 -8.38
N HIS A 225 7.44 -5.93 -9.31
CA HIS A 225 7.48 -6.95 -10.37
C HIS A 225 8.87 -7.57 -10.50
N VAL A 226 8.95 -8.89 -10.61
CA VAL A 226 10.23 -9.57 -10.88
C VAL A 226 10.57 -9.42 -12.36
N SER A 227 11.72 -8.80 -12.65
CA SER A 227 12.17 -8.54 -14.01
C SER A 227 12.29 -9.83 -14.82
N GLY A 228 11.48 -9.96 -15.87
CA GLY A 228 11.49 -11.13 -16.76
C GLY A 228 10.67 -12.34 -16.27
N ALA A 229 9.87 -12.21 -15.22
CA ALA A 229 8.93 -13.23 -14.76
C ALA A 229 7.49 -12.70 -14.68
N ASP A 230 6.52 -13.60 -14.80
CA ASP A 230 5.10 -13.35 -14.53
C ASP A 230 4.82 -13.51 -13.02
N TRP A 231 5.54 -12.72 -12.22
CA TRP A 231 5.47 -12.75 -10.76
C TRP A 231 5.72 -11.38 -10.18
N GLY A 232 4.91 -11.00 -9.19
CA GLY A 232 5.01 -9.72 -8.53
C GLY A 232 4.28 -9.69 -7.20
N CYS A 233 4.27 -8.52 -6.58
CA CYS A 233 3.56 -8.25 -5.35
C CYS A 233 2.87 -6.87 -5.38
N GLU A 234 1.75 -6.74 -4.69
CA GLU A 234 1.14 -5.45 -4.34
C GLU A 234 1.43 -5.17 -2.86
N ARG A 235 2.21 -4.13 -2.57
CA ARG A 235 2.30 -3.53 -1.24
C ARG A 235 1.08 -2.65 -1.01
N GLY A 236 0.52 -2.75 0.19
CA GLY A 236 -0.40 -1.76 0.71
C GLY A 236 -0.07 -1.39 2.16
N PHE A 237 -0.19 -0.12 2.49
CA PHE A 237 -0.09 0.39 3.86
C PHE A 237 -1.32 1.25 4.17
N ALA A 238 -1.89 1.15 5.36
CA ALA A 238 -2.92 2.05 5.83
C ALA A 238 -2.78 2.42 7.31
N SER A 239 -3.43 3.54 7.68
CA SER A 239 -3.52 4.05 9.05
C SER A 239 -4.98 4.20 9.47
N THR A 240 -5.35 3.69 10.64
CA THR A 240 -6.68 3.91 11.24
C THR A 240 -6.70 5.18 12.10
N THR A 241 -7.89 5.57 12.57
CA THR A 241 -8.05 6.61 13.60
C THR A 241 -7.59 6.11 14.97
N SER A 242 -7.87 4.85 15.30
CA SER A 242 -7.44 4.16 16.53
C SER A 242 -5.95 3.79 16.51
N ASN A 243 -5.08 4.70 16.07
CA ASN A 243 -3.61 4.61 16.13
C ASN A 243 -2.98 3.26 15.71
N ILE A 244 -3.61 2.52 14.80
CA ILE A 244 -3.10 1.27 14.23
C ILE A 244 -2.65 1.47 12.78
N ALA A 245 -1.49 0.94 12.45
CA ALA A 245 -1.06 0.69 11.08
C ALA A 245 -1.43 -0.72 10.64
N ILE A 246 -1.87 -0.84 9.39
CA ILE A 246 -2.15 -2.09 8.70
C ILE A 246 -1.22 -2.14 7.49
N ASP A 247 -0.38 -3.16 7.42
CA ASP A 247 0.77 -3.20 6.51
C ASP A 247 0.81 -4.55 5.80
N VAL A 248 0.59 -4.57 4.48
CA VAL A 248 0.31 -5.79 3.70
C VAL A 248 1.18 -5.86 2.44
N LEU A 249 1.50 -7.09 2.04
CA LEU A 249 2.10 -7.47 0.77
C LEU A 249 1.36 -8.70 0.23
N VAL A 250 0.74 -8.60 -0.94
CA VAL A 250 0.10 -9.75 -1.62
C VAL A 250 0.91 -10.09 -2.87
N CYS A 251 1.47 -11.28 -2.94
CA CYS A 251 2.28 -11.77 -4.06
C CYS A 251 1.56 -12.87 -4.85
N GLY A 252 1.76 -12.85 -6.17
CA GLY A 252 1.10 -13.73 -7.13
C GLY A 252 1.55 -13.43 -8.56
N ARG A 253 0.80 -13.95 -9.54
CA ARG A 253 0.90 -13.51 -10.94
C ARG A 253 0.10 -12.21 -11.10
N ASP A 254 0.81 -11.11 -11.42
CA ASP A 254 0.30 -9.73 -11.56
C ASP A 254 -0.79 -9.32 -10.53
N PRO A 255 -0.51 -9.30 -9.21
CA PRO A 255 -1.47 -8.88 -8.21
C PRO A 255 -1.85 -7.41 -8.37
N LYS A 256 -3.17 -7.15 -8.33
CA LYS A 256 -3.79 -5.84 -8.54
C LYS A 256 -5.10 -5.71 -7.76
N GLY A 257 -5.07 -4.88 -6.72
CA GLY A 257 -6.16 -4.53 -5.84
C GLY A 257 -6.28 -5.41 -4.58
N GLN A 258 -5.65 -6.58 -4.52
CA GLN A 258 -5.76 -7.52 -3.41
C GLN A 258 -5.21 -6.95 -2.10
N ALA A 259 -4.12 -6.17 -2.10
CA ALA A 259 -3.60 -5.57 -0.87
C ALA A 259 -4.58 -4.52 -0.32
N SER A 260 -5.21 -3.75 -1.20
CA SER A 260 -6.29 -2.82 -0.79
C SER A 260 -7.50 -3.55 -0.19
N GLN A 261 -7.84 -4.74 -0.71
CA GLN A 261 -8.93 -5.58 -0.19
C GLN A 261 -8.56 -6.18 1.16
N ALA A 262 -7.36 -6.75 1.29
CA ALA A 262 -6.81 -7.25 2.55
C ALA A 262 -6.83 -6.18 3.65
N ILE A 263 -6.36 -4.96 3.34
CA ILE A 263 -6.42 -3.82 4.27
C ILE A 263 -7.85 -3.50 4.71
N ARG A 264 -8.84 -3.54 3.80
CA ARG A 264 -10.25 -3.29 4.16
C ARG A 264 -10.80 -4.37 5.09
N VAL A 265 -10.44 -5.63 4.87
CA VAL A 265 -10.84 -6.74 5.75
C VAL A 265 -10.20 -6.57 7.14
N ILE A 266 -8.88 -6.35 7.21
CA ILE A 266 -8.16 -6.14 8.48
C ILE A 266 -8.67 -4.88 9.22
N THR A 267 -9.00 -3.80 8.52
CA THR A 267 -9.62 -2.59 9.12
C THR A 267 -10.95 -2.92 9.83
N GLY A 268 -11.68 -3.95 9.39
CA GLY A 268 -12.89 -4.44 10.05
C GLY A 268 -12.63 -5.40 11.22
N GLN A 269 -11.38 -5.79 11.48
CA GLN A 269 -10.96 -6.76 12.50
C GLN A 269 -10.05 -6.15 13.58
N VAL A 270 -9.58 -4.91 13.42
CA VAL A 270 -8.79 -4.21 14.44
C VAL A 270 -9.64 -3.79 15.64
N PRO A 271 -9.09 -3.80 16.87
CA PRO A 271 -9.76 -3.22 18.03
C PRO A 271 -10.03 -1.72 17.80
N GLY A 272 -11.25 -1.30 18.17
CA GLY A 272 -11.79 0.05 17.95
C GLY A 272 -11.39 1.06 19.01
#